data_AF-A0A8C2Q1K7-F1
#
_entry.id   AF-A0A8C2Q1K7-F1
#
_cell.length_a   1.000
_cell.length_b   1.000
_cell.length_c   1.000
_cell.angle_alpha   90.00
_cell.angle_beta   90.00
_cell.angle_gamma   90.00
#
_symmetry.space_group_name_H-M   'P 1'
#
loop_
_entity.id
_entity.type
_entity.pdbx_description
1 polymer ?
#
loop_
_entity_poly.entity_id
_entity_poly.type
_entity_poly.pdbx_seq_one_letter_code
_entity_poly.pdbx_strand_id
1 'polypeptide(L)'
;FIKVRMSRRPSSRYTEMPMRVTDRRTSLVNSTPQNKENVFGKLNIPKPQSATSERRTSFFGKPGGQRNSMFRAYGGPEKMKDQRPLHEKAFVQQCIKELCEFLVEMLEDLGYPFVLSKTSMYSIGAPHTWLQALGALIWLIDKVTLLQIFNRKKMINKPAETITEEISGSRKQSRTRSYKLVLCQLTCRLTHVNIRIFLILLQAELKVADYNKLCHKLKLIPQSAENACGHDFEIRTDYSTTTITQYKTQIQIQHPLKNMMVDVEDEYSRLTNVKVSLEDTVEQAQDFHSTSCNYLLSINGFQFMDGTGITLFLERCKSNAAQFHVLQSHSFRKCLEKNVMQGCEEAEKELKAAQQQYHVVLEETNEENRMVSKNLTDVLNSAANHLCAVEKHCNEQLKRFGKMKKVIREDEADMKQQTDLVENFMKKVNSI
;
A
#
# COMPACT_ATOMS: atom_id res chain seq x y z
N PHE A 1 73.23 -6.84 70.86
CA PHE A 1 72.31 -7.74 71.61
C PHE A 1 70.86 -7.44 71.23
N ILE A 2 69.93 -8.33 71.59
CA ILE A 2 68.49 -8.36 71.21
C ILE A 2 67.69 -7.91 72.47
N LYS A 3 66.55 -7.18 72.51
CA LYS A 3 65.30 -7.02 71.70
C LYS A 3 64.75 -5.57 72.02
N VAL A 4 63.57 -5.00 71.64
CA VAL A 4 62.35 -5.40 70.91
C VAL A 4 61.83 -4.25 70.01
N ARG A 5 61.79 -4.50 68.69
CA ARG A 5 60.74 -4.20 67.71
C ARG A 5 59.45 -3.44 68.16
N MET A 6 59.22 -2.23 67.60
CA MET A 6 57.88 -1.63 67.40
C MET A 6 57.71 -1.30 65.91
N SER A 7 56.58 -1.67 65.29
CA SER A 7 56.39 -1.59 63.83
C SER A 7 55.40 -0.51 63.42
N ARG A 8 55.74 0.29 62.41
CA ARG A 8 54.77 1.06 61.62
C ARG A 8 54.37 0.26 60.36
N ARG A 9 53.35 0.76 59.63
CA ARG A 9 52.70 0.12 58.46
C ARG A 9 53.67 -0.16 57.30
N PRO A 10 53.35 -1.12 56.42
CA PRO A 10 52.90 -0.71 55.09
C PRO A 10 51.66 -1.48 54.56
N SER A 11 51.24 -1.12 53.33
CA SER A 11 50.11 -1.65 52.56
C SER A 11 50.41 -3.01 51.89
N SER A 12 49.39 -3.85 51.60
CA SER A 12 49.02 -4.26 50.21
C SER A 12 48.10 -5.51 50.13
N ARG A 13 47.07 -5.41 49.26
CA ARG A 13 46.46 -6.45 48.39
C ARG A 13 45.56 -7.59 48.94
N TYR A 14 44.57 -7.91 48.08
CA TYR A 14 43.76 -9.14 47.96
C TYR A 14 42.82 -9.51 49.13
N THR A 15 41.74 -10.28 48.98
CA THR A 15 40.80 -10.58 47.85
C THR A 15 39.63 -11.33 48.50
N GLU A 16 38.38 -11.09 48.11
CA GLU A 16 37.30 -12.01 48.49
C GLU A 16 36.21 -12.16 47.41
N MET A 17 35.65 -13.37 47.32
CA MET A 17 34.69 -13.81 46.31
C MET A 17 33.27 -13.90 46.93
N PRO A 18 32.18 -13.89 46.14
CA PRO A 18 30.84 -14.09 46.67
C PRO A 18 30.72 -15.44 47.41
N MET A 19 30.09 -15.42 48.59
CA MET A 19 29.82 -16.63 49.38
C MET A 19 28.94 -17.61 48.62
N ARG A 20 29.33 -18.90 48.64
CA ARG A 20 28.45 -20.01 48.26
C ARG A 20 27.58 -20.40 49.46
N VAL A 21 26.27 -20.46 49.27
CA VAL A 21 25.39 -21.29 50.12
C VAL A 21 25.38 -22.71 49.52
N THR A 22 25.43 -23.74 50.36
CA THR A 22 25.57 -25.15 49.94
C THR A 22 24.28 -25.95 50.12
N ASP A 23 24.16 -27.04 49.34
CA ASP A 23 22.92 -27.81 49.15
C ASP A 23 22.30 -28.38 50.44
N ARG A 24 20.97 -28.45 50.45
CA ARG A 24 20.24 -29.55 51.12
C ARG A 24 19.72 -30.54 50.08
N ARG A 25 20.44 -31.65 49.90
CA ARG A 25 19.98 -32.78 49.08
C ARG A 25 18.98 -33.65 49.83
N THR A 26 17.79 -33.82 49.26
CA THR A 26 16.97 -35.04 49.42
C THR A 26 16.40 -35.42 48.07
N SER A 27 17.00 -36.42 47.42
CA SER A 27 16.55 -36.94 46.13
C SER A 27 15.48 -38.00 46.32
N LEU A 28 14.33 -37.86 45.66
CA LEU A 28 13.48 -38.99 45.30
C LEU A 28 13.32 -39.02 43.77
N VAL A 29 13.65 -40.16 43.17
CA VAL A 29 13.46 -40.43 41.74
C VAL A 29 12.14 -41.15 41.57
N ASN A 30 11.23 -40.66 40.72
CA ASN A 30 10.45 -41.46 39.76
C ASN A 30 9.42 -40.66 38.94
N SER A 31 9.10 -41.22 37.78
CA SER A 31 7.83 -41.08 37.01
C SER A 31 7.42 -39.70 36.47
N THR A 32 7.63 -39.52 35.17
CA THR A 32 6.89 -38.58 34.32
C THR A 32 5.40 -38.96 34.24
N PRO A 33 4.45 -38.03 34.44
CA PRO A 33 3.06 -38.24 34.05
C PRO A 33 2.85 -37.83 32.59
N GLN A 34 2.83 -38.80 31.67
CA GLN A 34 1.93 -38.66 30.53
C GLN A 34 0.50 -38.79 31.07
N ASN A 35 -0.37 -37.80 30.85
CA ASN A 35 -1.81 -38.06 30.87
C ASN A 35 -2.40 -37.87 29.47
N LYS A 36 -3.00 -38.96 28.97
CA LYS A 36 -3.86 -39.01 27.79
C LYS A 36 -5.30 -39.19 28.25
N GLU A 37 -6.03 -38.11 28.53
CA GLU A 37 -7.46 -38.21 28.84
C GLU A 37 -8.34 -37.67 27.71
N ASN A 38 -8.77 -38.60 26.86
CA ASN A 38 -9.90 -38.41 25.94
C ASN A 38 -11.21 -38.37 26.75
N VAL A 39 -11.63 -37.20 27.22
CA VAL A 39 -13.00 -37.00 27.72
C VAL A 39 -13.84 -36.33 26.64
N PHE A 40 -14.35 -37.17 25.72
CA PHE A 40 -15.03 -36.73 24.49
C PHE A 40 -16.49 -36.29 24.76
N GLY A 41 -16.65 -35.12 25.40
CA GLY A 41 -17.95 -34.51 25.72
C GLY A 41 -18.78 -34.18 24.48
N LYS A 42 -19.72 -35.04 24.10
CA LYS A 42 -20.56 -34.90 22.91
C LYS A 42 -21.61 -33.78 23.05
N LEU A 43 -21.25 -32.56 22.66
CA LEU A 43 -22.23 -31.51 22.36
C LEU A 43 -22.76 -31.67 20.91
N ASN A 44 -23.92 -32.30 20.76
CA ASN A 44 -24.64 -32.36 19.50
C ASN A 44 -25.23 -30.96 19.17
N ILE A 45 -24.59 -30.23 18.26
CA ILE A 45 -25.12 -29.00 17.67
C ILE A 45 -25.49 -29.28 16.21
N PRO A 46 -26.77 -29.42 15.85
CA PRO A 46 -27.19 -29.58 14.47
C PRO A 46 -26.90 -28.32 13.64
N LYS A 47 -26.32 -28.48 12.45
CA LYS A 47 -26.25 -27.38 11.47
C LYS A 47 -27.67 -27.04 11.00
N PRO A 48 -28.09 -25.76 11.00
CA PRO A 48 -29.33 -25.37 10.33
C PRO A 48 -29.16 -25.53 8.81
N GLN A 49 -29.99 -26.38 8.19
CA GLN A 49 -30.07 -26.48 6.73
C GLN A 49 -30.98 -25.37 6.18
N SER A 50 -30.49 -24.61 5.21
CA SER A 50 -31.26 -23.59 4.51
C SER A 50 -32.25 -24.23 3.53
N ALA A 51 -33.44 -24.58 4.02
CA ALA A 51 -34.51 -25.19 3.22
C ALA A 51 -35.40 -24.13 2.57
N THR A 52 -35.14 -23.80 1.31
CA THR A 52 -36.06 -23.02 0.46
C THR A 52 -37.07 -23.96 -0.22
N SER A 53 -38.36 -23.87 0.12
CA SER A 53 -39.43 -24.11 -0.87
C SER A 53 -40.80 -23.56 -0.47
N GLU A 54 -41.37 -22.81 -1.43
CA GLU A 54 -42.79 -22.66 -1.81
C GLU A 54 -43.93 -22.73 -0.77
N ARG A 55 -44.73 -21.66 -0.75
CA ARG A 55 -46.14 -21.70 -0.35
C ARG A 55 -46.95 -22.52 -1.36
N ARG A 56 -47.83 -23.42 -0.90
CA ARG A 56 -49.11 -23.66 -1.60
C ARG A 56 -50.25 -24.03 -0.65
N THR A 57 -51.45 -23.59 -1.00
CA THR A 57 -52.67 -23.66 -0.18
C THR A 57 -53.58 -24.81 -0.60
N SER A 58 -54.24 -25.42 0.39
CA SER A 58 -55.57 -26.07 0.37
C SER A 58 -56.27 -26.39 -0.97
N PHE A 59 -56.83 -27.61 -1.14
CA PHE A 59 -58.23 -27.93 -0.79
C PHE A 59 -58.55 -29.43 -1.07
N PHE A 60 -59.80 -29.87 -0.89
CA PHE A 60 -60.26 -31.27 -0.92
C PHE A 60 -60.32 -31.94 -2.30
N GLY A 61 -60.12 -33.27 -2.34
CA GLY A 61 -60.49 -34.16 -3.46
C GLY A 61 -60.10 -35.63 -3.21
N LYS A 62 -61.02 -36.58 -3.43
CA LYS A 62 -60.78 -38.04 -3.39
C LYS A 62 -60.86 -38.66 -4.80
N PRO A 63 -60.31 -39.87 -5.03
CA PRO A 63 -60.07 -40.38 -6.38
C PRO A 63 -61.25 -41.15 -7.00
N GLY A 64 -61.30 -41.17 -8.34
CA GLY A 64 -62.14 -42.08 -9.14
C GLY A 64 -62.94 -41.37 -10.24
N GLY A 65 -63.06 -42.02 -11.41
CA GLY A 65 -63.92 -41.58 -12.51
C GLY A 65 -63.22 -41.53 -13.87
N GLN A 66 -63.57 -42.46 -14.77
CA GLN A 66 -63.19 -42.39 -16.18
C GLN A 66 -64.00 -41.31 -16.91
N ARG A 67 -63.43 -40.71 -17.96
CA ARG A 67 -64.15 -40.53 -19.23
C ARG A 67 -63.20 -40.25 -20.40
N ASN A 68 -63.31 -41.09 -21.43
CA ASN A 68 -62.82 -40.74 -22.77
C ASN A 68 -63.75 -39.67 -23.36
N SER A 69 -63.16 -38.63 -23.95
CA SER A 69 -63.76 -37.90 -25.07
C SER A 69 -62.65 -37.37 -25.97
N MET A 70 -62.77 -37.60 -27.27
CA MET A 70 -61.86 -36.98 -28.24
C MET A 70 -62.19 -35.49 -28.34
N PHE A 71 -61.22 -34.62 -28.05
CA PHE A 71 -61.23 -33.28 -28.63
C PHE A 71 -59.81 -32.86 -29.05
N ARG A 72 -59.66 -32.52 -30.32
CA ARG A 72 -58.37 -32.28 -30.98
C ARG A 72 -57.92 -30.83 -30.77
N ALA A 73 -57.48 -30.50 -29.56
CA ALA A 73 -56.82 -29.22 -29.30
C ALA A 73 -55.44 -29.18 -29.98
N TYR A 74 -55.22 -28.21 -30.86
CA TYR A 74 -53.97 -28.07 -31.61
C TYR A 74 -52.87 -27.41 -30.75
N GLY A 75 -51.61 -27.84 -30.93
CA GLY A 75 -50.46 -26.95 -30.76
C GLY A 75 -50.03 -26.60 -29.32
N GLY A 76 -50.05 -27.55 -28.38
CA GLY A 76 -49.17 -27.43 -27.21
C GLY A 76 -47.70 -27.65 -27.65
N PRO A 77 -46.73 -26.80 -27.28
CA PRO A 77 -45.34 -26.98 -27.70
C PRO A 77 -44.73 -28.19 -26.98
N GLU A 78 -44.48 -29.27 -27.73
CA GLU A 78 -43.62 -30.35 -27.26
C GLU A 78 -42.25 -29.78 -26.93
N LYS A 79 -41.88 -29.79 -25.64
CA LYS A 79 -40.56 -29.38 -25.20
C LYS A 79 -39.57 -30.42 -25.70
N MET A 80 -38.87 -30.08 -26.79
CA MET A 80 -37.80 -30.90 -27.39
C MET A 80 -36.89 -31.40 -26.28
N LYS A 81 -36.93 -32.71 -26.04
CA LYS A 81 -36.27 -33.32 -24.89
C LYS A 81 -34.77 -33.40 -25.20
N ASP A 82 -33.97 -32.68 -24.44
CA ASP A 82 -32.53 -32.57 -24.66
C ASP A 82 -31.90 -33.98 -24.71
N GLN A 83 -31.23 -34.29 -25.83
CA GLN A 83 -30.65 -35.61 -26.08
C GLN A 83 -29.35 -35.83 -25.30
N ARG A 84 -28.77 -34.77 -24.71
CA ARG A 84 -27.54 -34.86 -23.93
C ARG A 84 -27.82 -35.52 -22.57
N PRO A 85 -26.99 -36.47 -22.10
CA PRO A 85 -27.16 -37.11 -20.79
C PRO A 85 -26.72 -36.19 -19.63
N LEU A 86 -27.33 -35.00 -19.52
CA LEU A 86 -27.03 -33.97 -18.50
C LEU A 86 -27.32 -34.42 -17.05
N HIS A 87 -27.99 -35.56 -16.87
CA HIS A 87 -28.22 -36.19 -15.58
C HIS A 87 -27.04 -37.06 -15.11
N GLU A 88 -26.15 -37.44 -16.03
CA GLU A 88 -24.94 -38.20 -15.72
C GLU A 88 -23.81 -37.28 -15.28
N LYS A 89 -23.42 -37.37 -14.01
CA LYS A 89 -22.32 -36.55 -13.46
C LYS A 89 -21.00 -36.78 -14.20
N ALA A 90 -20.75 -37.99 -14.71
CA ALA A 90 -19.54 -38.31 -15.49
C ALA A 90 -19.51 -37.54 -16.81
N PHE A 91 -20.60 -37.54 -17.58
CA PHE A 91 -20.72 -36.76 -18.82
C PHE A 91 -20.54 -35.26 -18.57
N VAL A 92 -21.21 -34.72 -17.54
CA VAL A 92 -21.09 -33.30 -17.18
C VAL A 92 -19.65 -32.93 -16.77
N GLN A 93 -18.94 -33.79 -16.03
CA GLN A 93 -17.54 -33.58 -15.69
C GLN A 93 -16.62 -33.67 -16.92
N GLN A 94 -16.87 -34.58 -17.87
CA GLN A 94 -16.12 -34.67 -19.11
C GLN A 94 -16.29 -33.41 -19.98
N CYS A 95 -17.52 -32.90 -20.13
CA CYS A 95 -17.76 -31.64 -20.84
C CYS A 95 -17.09 -30.43 -20.16
N ILE A 96 -17.02 -30.40 -18.81
CA ILE A 96 -16.26 -29.38 -18.07
C ILE A 96 -14.75 -29.53 -18.33
N LYS A 97 -14.23 -30.76 -18.35
CA LYS A 97 -12.82 -31.06 -18.62
C LYS A 97 -12.39 -30.58 -20.00
N GLU A 98 -13.13 -30.98 -21.04
CA GLU A 98 -12.88 -30.59 -22.44
C GLU A 98 -12.97 -29.06 -22.62
N LEU A 99 -13.97 -28.41 -22.01
CA LEU A 99 -14.10 -26.95 -22.04
C LEU A 99 -12.91 -26.26 -21.34
N CYS A 100 -12.45 -26.75 -20.19
CA CYS A 100 -11.28 -26.20 -19.49
C CYS A 100 -9.99 -26.38 -20.30
N GLU A 101 -9.81 -27.51 -20.97
CA GLU A 101 -8.63 -27.78 -21.80
C GLU A 101 -8.60 -26.85 -23.02
N PHE A 102 -9.72 -26.73 -23.75
CA PHE A 102 -9.86 -25.81 -24.88
C PHE A 102 -9.68 -24.34 -24.48
N LEU A 103 -10.16 -23.92 -23.30
CA LEU A 103 -9.99 -22.55 -22.81
C LEU A 103 -8.53 -22.20 -22.49
N VAL A 104 -7.73 -23.17 -21.99
CA VAL A 104 -6.29 -22.95 -21.77
C VAL A 104 -5.55 -22.84 -23.11
N GLU A 105 -5.77 -23.78 -24.02
CA GLU A 105 -5.12 -23.80 -25.34
C GLU A 105 -5.43 -22.52 -26.15
N MET A 106 -6.70 -22.09 -26.13
CA MET A 106 -7.12 -20.84 -26.79
C MET A 106 -6.51 -19.57 -26.17
N LEU A 107 -6.17 -19.58 -24.87
CA LEU A 107 -5.44 -18.48 -24.23
C LEU A 107 -3.94 -18.51 -24.59
N GLU A 108 -3.33 -19.69 -24.67
CA GLU A 108 -1.95 -19.87 -25.12
C GLU A 108 -1.78 -19.40 -26.59
N ASP A 109 -2.68 -19.81 -27.50
CA ASP A 109 -2.71 -19.39 -28.91
C ASP A 109 -2.89 -17.86 -29.08
N LEU A 110 -3.64 -17.20 -28.19
CA LEU A 110 -3.81 -15.74 -28.18
C LEU A 110 -2.61 -14.97 -27.57
N GLY A 111 -1.59 -15.69 -27.10
CA GLY A 111 -0.39 -15.16 -26.47
C GLY A 111 -0.64 -14.62 -25.07
N TYR A 112 -1.37 -15.37 -24.23
CA TYR A 112 -1.57 -15.03 -22.81
C TYR A 112 -0.24 -15.18 -22.03
N PRO A 113 0.25 -14.13 -21.34
CA PRO A 113 1.62 -14.11 -20.82
C PRO A 113 1.80 -14.80 -19.45
N PHE A 114 0.78 -15.48 -18.91
CA PHE A 114 0.83 -16.14 -17.60
C PHE A 114 0.39 -17.61 -17.70
N VAL A 115 1.12 -18.51 -17.04
CA VAL A 115 0.86 -19.96 -17.12
C VAL A 115 -0.43 -20.32 -16.37
N LEU A 116 -1.38 -20.96 -17.07
CA LEU A 116 -2.61 -21.51 -16.48
C LEU A 116 -2.58 -23.03 -16.58
N SER A 117 -2.44 -23.73 -15.44
CA SER A 117 -2.52 -25.19 -15.47
C SER A 117 -3.93 -25.68 -15.82
N LYS A 118 -4.04 -26.57 -16.80
CA LYS A 118 -5.26 -27.32 -17.13
C LYS A 118 -5.87 -27.99 -15.88
N THR A 119 -5.04 -28.53 -14.97
CA THR A 119 -5.51 -29.12 -13.71
C THR A 119 -6.06 -28.10 -12.72
N SER A 120 -5.57 -26.86 -12.74
CA SER A 120 -6.12 -25.79 -11.93
C SER A 120 -7.49 -25.35 -12.45
N MET A 121 -7.67 -25.28 -13.77
CA MET A 121 -8.92 -24.84 -14.40
C MET A 121 -10.13 -25.70 -14.04
N TYR A 122 -9.98 -27.02 -13.84
CA TYR A 122 -11.07 -27.87 -13.35
C TYR A 122 -11.60 -27.44 -11.96
N SER A 123 -10.78 -26.74 -11.17
CA SER A 123 -11.11 -26.19 -9.85
C SER A 123 -11.36 -24.67 -9.87
N ILE A 124 -11.94 -24.12 -10.95
CA ILE A 124 -12.11 -22.67 -11.17
C ILE A 124 -12.77 -21.88 -10.01
N GLY A 125 -13.60 -22.55 -9.19
CA GLY A 125 -14.23 -21.96 -8.00
C GLY A 125 -13.37 -21.93 -6.73
N ALA A 126 -12.14 -22.47 -6.75
CA ALA A 126 -11.21 -22.39 -5.63
C ALA A 126 -10.67 -20.94 -5.48
N PRO A 127 -10.55 -20.38 -4.27
CA PRO A 127 -10.27 -18.95 -4.07
C PRO A 127 -9.03 -18.41 -4.81
N HIS A 128 -7.95 -19.20 -4.91
CA HIS A 128 -6.73 -18.79 -5.61
C HIS A 128 -6.83 -18.95 -7.13
N THR A 129 -7.43 -20.04 -7.61
CA THR A 129 -7.66 -20.28 -9.04
C THR A 129 -8.64 -19.29 -9.64
N TRP A 130 -9.69 -18.94 -8.92
CA TRP A 130 -10.70 -17.98 -9.36
C TRP A 130 -10.07 -16.64 -9.75
N LEU A 131 -9.10 -16.14 -8.97
CA LEU A 131 -8.39 -14.90 -9.25
C LEU A 131 -7.55 -14.97 -10.54
N GLN A 132 -6.90 -16.11 -10.79
CA GLN A 132 -6.14 -16.35 -12.03
C GLN A 132 -7.07 -16.39 -13.25
N ALA A 133 -8.17 -17.14 -13.17
CA ALA A 133 -9.17 -17.23 -14.22
C ALA A 133 -9.85 -15.88 -14.51
N LEU A 134 -10.16 -15.11 -13.46
CA LEU A 134 -10.71 -13.75 -13.58
C LEU A 134 -9.74 -12.79 -14.28
N GLY A 135 -8.44 -12.88 -13.95
CA GLY A 135 -7.39 -12.11 -14.64
C GLY A 135 -7.28 -12.46 -16.13
N ALA A 136 -7.40 -13.74 -16.49
CA ALA A 136 -7.42 -14.19 -17.88
C ALA A 136 -8.67 -13.70 -18.64
N LEU A 137 -9.84 -13.73 -18.00
CA LEU A 137 -11.10 -13.20 -18.58
C LEU A 137 -11.03 -11.69 -18.83
N ILE A 138 -10.47 -10.91 -17.90
CA ILE A 138 -10.28 -9.45 -18.06
C ILE A 138 -9.34 -9.17 -19.26
N TRP A 139 -8.19 -9.85 -19.32
CA TRP A 139 -7.26 -9.73 -20.45
C TRP A 139 -7.90 -10.12 -21.79
N LEU A 140 -8.76 -11.14 -21.81
CA LEU A 140 -9.47 -11.56 -23.02
C LEU A 140 -10.51 -10.50 -23.45
N ILE A 141 -11.19 -9.85 -22.50
CA ILE A 141 -12.09 -8.71 -22.77
C ILE A 141 -11.32 -7.53 -23.37
N ASP A 142 -10.14 -7.20 -22.85
CA ASP A 142 -9.28 -6.15 -23.40
C ASP A 142 -8.79 -6.51 -24.82
N LYS A 143 -8.33 -7.74 -25.04
CA LYS A 143 -7.93 -8.24 -26.38
C LYS A 143 -9.08 -8.18 -27.38
N VAL A 144 -10.28 -8.63 -27.01
CA VAL A 144 -11.49 -8.54 -27.85
C VAL A 144 -11.85 -7.09 -28.13
N THR A 145 -11.75 -6.19 -27.14
CA THR A 145 -12.02 -4.76 -27.31
C THR A 145 -11.01 -4.11 -28.28
N LEU A 146 -9.72 -4.42 -28.16
CA LEU A 146 -8.68 -3.98 -29.08
C LEU A 146 -8.89 -4.54 -30.51
N LEU A 147 -9.30 -5.80 -30.65
CA LEU A 147 -9.63 -6.40 -31.95
C LEU A 147 -10.88 -5.78 -32.58
N GLN A 148 -11.89 -5.41 -31.79
CA GLN A 148 -13.04 -4.64 -32.28
C GLN A 148 -12.64 -3.23 -32.75
N ILE A 149 -11.78 -2.53 -32.01
CA ILE A 149 -11.23 -1.22 -32.41
C ILE A 149 -10.39 -1.35 -33.69
N PHE A 150 -9.57 -2.39 -33.80
CA PHE A 150 -8.73 -2.66 -34.96
C PHE A 150 -9.57 -3.02 -36.20
N ASN A 151 -10.58 -3.89 -36.07
CA ASN A 151 -11.48 -4.22 -37.18
C ASN A 151 -12.35 -3.02 -37.61
N ARG A 152 -12.74 -2.13 -36.69
CA ARG A 152 -13.34 -0.84 -37.06
C ARG A 152 -12.37 0.04 -37.87
N LYS A 153 -11.08 0.11 -37.50
CA LYS A 153 -10.05 0.78 -38.33
C LYS A 153 -9.87 0.10 -39.70
N LYS A 154 -9.90 -1.23 -39.77
CA LYS A 154 -9.79 -1.99 -41.03
C LYS A 154 -10.97 -1.73 -41.98
N MET A 155 -12.17 -1.48 -41.44
CA MET A 155 -13.34 -1.04 -42.20
C MET A 155 -13.29 0.44 -42.64
N ILE A 156 -12.52 1.28 -41.95
CA ILE A 156 -12.28 2.68 -42.35
C ILE A 156 -11.26 2.78 -43.49
N ASN A 157 -10.37 1.79 -43.63
CA ASN A 157 -9.23 1.82 -44.56
C ASN A 157 -9.40 0.98 -45.84
N LYS A 158 -10.63 0.60 -46.25
CA LYS A 158 -10.82 0.05 -47.60
C LYS A 158 -10.65 1.18 -48.64
N PRO A 159 -9.75 1.05 -49.63
CA PRO A 159 -9.63 2.05 -50.69
C PRO A 159 -10.90 2.03 -51.54
N ALA A 160 -11.35 3.22 -51.94
CA ALA A 160 -12.46 3.40 -52.87
C ALA A 160 -11.91 3.81 -54.23
N GLU A 161 -11.93 2.87 -55.18
CA GLU A 161 -11.80 3.19 -56.60
C GLU A 161 -13.19 3.39 -57.22
N THR A 162 -13.22 4.10 -58.35
CA THR A 162 -14.42 4.34 -59.19
C THR A 162 -15.55 5.20 -58.58
N ILE A 163 -15.28 6.51 -58.54
CA ILE A 163 -16.09 7.60 -59.12
C ILE A 163 -17.60 7.31 -59.34
N THR A 164 -18.48 8.04 -58.63
CA THR A 164 -19.53 8.94 -59.18
C THR A 164 -20.31 9.68 -58.07
N GLU A 165 -21.08 10.70 -58.46
CA GLU A 165 -22.13 11.44 -57.71
C GLU A 165 -21.75 12.43 -56.57
N GLU A 166 -21.86 13.72 -56.90
CA GLU A 166 -21.47 14.87 -56.05
C GLU A 166 -22.48 15.25 -54.95
N ILE A 167 -23.71 14.72 -54.99
CA ILE A 167 -24.84 15.10 -54.11
C ILE A 167 -24.58 14.75 -52.62
N SER A 168 -23.52 13.99 -52.32
CA SER A 168 -23.27 13.41 -50.99
C SER A 168 -22.46 14.27 -50.01
N GLY A 169 -21.88 15.42 -50.43
CA GLY A 169 -20.91 16.21 -49.66
C GLY A 169 -21.38 16.66 -48.26
N SER A 170 -22.45 17.45 -48.18
CA SER A 170 -22.86 18.15 -46.96
C SER A 170 -23.23 17.21 -45.80
N ARG A 171 -23.81 16.03 -46.10
CA ARG A 171 -24.11 15.00 -45.08
C ARG A 171 -22.87 14.21 -44.66
N LYS A 172 -21.93 13.92 -45.57
CA LYS A 172 -20.65 13.27 -45.24
C LYS A 172 -19.80 14.16 -44.32
N GLN A 173 -19.60 15.43 -44.68
CA GLN A 173 -18.74 16.34 -43.91
C GLN A 173 -19.29 16.63 -42.50
N SER A 174 -20.62 16.71 -42.35
CA SER A 174 -21.30 16.83 -41.05
C SER A 174 -21.07 15.60 -40.15
N ARG A 175 -21.16 14.39 -40.70
CA ARG A 175 -20.87 13.14 -39.96
C ARG A 175 -19.38 13.03 -39.58
N THR A 176 -18.46 13.39 -40.46
CA THR A 176 -17.01 13.37 -40.15
C THR A 176 -16.65 14.36 -39.04
N ARG A 177 -17.29 15.55 -38.99
CA ARG A 177 -17.19 16.48 -37.86
C ARG A 177 -17.70 15.84 -36.56
N SER A 178 -18.88 15.22 -36.59
CA SER A 178 -19.49 14.55 -35.43
C SER A 178 -18.60 13.43 -34.87
N TYR A 179 -18.07 12.54 -35.72
CA TYR A 179 -17.18 11.47 -35.26
C TYR A 179 -15.84 11.98 -34.71
N LYS A 180 -15.23 13.02 -35.30
CA LYS A 180 -14.04 13.67 -34.72
C LYS A 180 -14.34 14.28 -33.34
N LEU A 181 -15.52 14.87 -33.14
CA LEU A 181 -15.93 15.43 -31.86
C LEU A 181 -16.07 14.35 -30.78
N VAL A 182 -16.72 13.23 -31.09
CA VAL A 182 -16.87 12.08 -30.17
C VAL A 182 -15.52 11.45 -29.83
N LEU A 183 -14.62 11.28 -30.82
CA LEU A 183 -13.27 10.74 -30.58
C LEU A 183 -12.43 11.68 -29.68
N CYS A 184 -12.55 13.00 -29.88
CA CYS A 184 -11.92 14.00 -29.02
C CYS A 184 -12.47 13.93 -27.58
N GLN A 185 -13.80 13.86 -27.41
CA GLN A 185 -14.44 13.71 -26.10
C GLN A 185 -14.04 12.42 -25.37
N LEU A 186 -13.99 11.28 -26.06
CA LEU A 186 -13.56 10.00 -25.48
C LEU A 186 -12.08 10.03 -25.07
N THR A 187 -11.20 10.60 -25.92
CA THR A 187 -9.77 10.74 -25.61
C THR A 187 -9.57 11.66 -24.40
N CYS A 188 -10.26 12.80 -24.36
CA CYS A 188 -10.22 13.75 -23.24
C CYS A 188 -10.74 13.14 -21.92
N ARG A 189 -11.80 12.31 -21.99
CA ARG A 189 -12.28 11.54 -20.82
C ARG A 189 -11.25 10.52 -20.34
N LEU A 190 -10.60 9.80 -21.26
CA LEU A 190 -9.57 8.82 -20.91
C LEU A 190 -8.34 9.48 -20.27
N THR A 191 -7.85 10.60 -20.82
CA THR A 191 -6.75 11.37 -20.21
C THR A 191 -7.13 11.91 -18.84
N HIS A 192 -8.35 12.42 -18.67
CA HIS A 192 -8.83 12.90 -17.36
C HIS A 192 -8.95 11.77 -16.30
N VAL A 193 -9.36 10.56 -16.71
CA VAL A 193 -9.36 9.39 -15.82
C VAL A 193 -7.93 8.97 -15.45
N ASN A 194 -7.01 8.91 -16.42
CA ASN A 194 -5.61 8.54 -16.16
C ASN A 194 -4.91 9.56 -15.25
N ILE A 195 -5.13 10.86 -15.45
CA ILE A 195 -4.63 11.94 -14.57
C ILE A 195 -5.21 11.77 -13.15
N ARG A 196 -6.51 11.46 -13.00
CA ARG A 196 -7.10 11.18 -11.68
C ARG A 196 -6.47 9.97 -10.99
N ILE A 197 -6.22 8.88 -11.71
CA ILE A 197 -5.55 7.69 -11.17
C ILE A 197 -4.13 8.05 -10.72
N PHE A 198 -3.37 8.76 -11.55
CA PHE A 198 -2.02 9.21 -11.23
C PHE A 198 -1.98 10.11 -9.99
N LEU A 199 -2.89 11.08 -9.87
CA LEU A 199 -3.00 11.95 -8.69
C LEU A 199 -3.31 11.16 -7.40
N ILE A 200 -4.17 10.14 -7.48
CA ILE A 200 -4.50 9.27 -6.33
C ILE A 200 -3.30 8.41 -5.93
N LEU A 201 -2.54 7.87 -6.89
CA LEU A 201 -1.32 7.12 -6.64
C LEU A 201 -0.25 8.00 -5.97
N LEU A 202 0.03 9.17 -6.54
CA LEU A 202 0.98 10.15 -5.98
C LEU A 202 0.59 10.60 -4.57
N GLN A 203 -0.70 10.81 -4.31
CA GLN A 203 -1.20 11.14 -2.98
C GLN A 203 -1.01 9.98 -1.97
N ALA A 204 -1.09 8.73 -2.42
CA ALA A 204 -0.80 7.57 -1.59
C ALA A 204 0.71 7.40 -1.32
N GLU A 205 1.56 7.60 -2.32
CA GLU A 205 3.03 7.60 -2.18
C GLU A 205 3.49 8.64 -1.16
N LEU A 206 3.00 9.87 -1.26
CA LEU A 206 3.29 10.94 -0.30
C LEU A 206 2.86 10.57 1.13
N LYS A 207 1.72 9.88 1.31
CA LYS A 207 1.26 9.44 2.63
C LYS A 207 2.08 8.28 3.20
N VAL A 208 2.60 7.39 2.37
CA VAL A 208 3.56 6.36 2.79
C VAL A 208 4.90 6.99 3.16
N ALA A 209 5.39 7.96 2.39
CA ALA A 209 6.61 8.69 2.69
C ALA A 209 6.51 9.49 4.01
N ASP A 210 5.40 10.19 4.24
CA ASP A 210 5.09 10.86 5.53
C ASP A 210 5.14 9.86 6.70
N TYR A 211 4.54 8.67 6.54
CA TYR A 211 4.50 7.64 7.57
C TYR A 211 5.87 7.04 7.86
N ASN A 212 6.64 6.61 6.85
CA ASN A 212 7.98 6.05 7.04
C ASN A 212 8.92 7.09 7.67
N LYS A 213 8.79 8.38 7.28
CA LYS A 213 9.53 9.51 7.88
C LYS A 213 9.16 9.75 9.35
N LEU A 214 7.91 9.53 9.75
CA LEU A 214 7.51 9.53 11.16
C LEU A 214 8.07 8.32 11.92
N CYS A 215 8.02 7.12 11.33
CA CYS A 215 8.51 5.90 11.96
C CYS A 215 10.03 5.92 12.18
N HIS A 216 10.82 6.51 11.27
CA HIS A 216 12.24 6.77 11.53
C HIS A 216 12.47 7.74 12.71
N LYS A 217 11.71 8.84 12.80
CA LYS A 217 11.78 9.76 13.96
C LYS A 217 11.44 9.07 15.29
N LEU A 218 10.51 8.13 15.26
CA LEU A 218 10.09 7.33 16.41
C LEU A 218 11.00 6.12 16.69
N LYS A 219 12.09 5.92 15.94
CA LYS A 219 13.00 4.75 16.03
C LYS A 219 12.26 3.40 15.89
N LEU A 220 11.33 3.32 14.94
CA LEU A 220 10.57 2.11 14.58
C LEU A 220 11.08 1.41 13.31
N ILE A 221 11.99 2.04 12.56
CA ILE A 221 12.60 1.48 11.34
C ILE A 221 14.10 1.77 11.38
N PRO A 222 15.00 0.80 11.13
CA PRO A 222 14.72 -0.61 10.77
C PRO A 222 14.31 -1.48 11.97
N GLN A 223 14.06 -2.78 11.74
CA GLN A 223 13.73 -3.79 12.78
C GLN A 223 14.62 -3.80 14.04
N SER A 224 15.87 -3.33 13.93
CA SER A 224 16.84 -3.26 15.04
C SER A 224 16.86 -1.92 15.77
N ALA A 225 15.92 -1.02 15.47
CA ALA A 225 15.80 0.27 16.14
C ALA A 225 15.17 0.12 17.54
N GLU A 226 15.50 1.07 18.42
CA GLU A 226 15.24 1.01 19.87
C GLU A 226 13.80 0.72 20.26
N ASN A 227 12.83 1.27 19.53
CA ASN A 227 11.40 1.13 19.81
C ASN A 227 10.72 0.11 18.88
N ALA A 228 11.46 -0.53 17.96
CA ALA A 228 10.91 -1.42 16.94
C ALA A 228 10.59 -2.83 17.48
N CYS A 229 11.14 -3.21 18.65
CA CYS A 229 10.93 -4.52 19.28
C CYS A 229 11.12 -5.71 18.32
N GLY A 230 12.12 -5.63 17.43
CA GLY A 230 12.45 -6.68 16.45
C GLY A 230 11.56 -6.71 15.19
N HIS A 231 10.63 -5.76 15.02
CA HIS A 231 9.70 -5.72 13.90
C HIS A 231 10.00 -4.56 12.95
N ASP A 232 10.03 -4.80 11.64
CA ASP A 232 10.15 -3.72 10.66
C ASP A 232 8.78 -3.13 10.34
N PHE A 233 8.63 -1.83 10.59
CA PHE A 233 7.41 -1.06 10.35
C PHE A 233 7.38 -0.33 9.00
N GLU A 234 8.39 -0.50 8.13
CA GLU A 234 8.45 0.15 6.82
C GLU A 234 7.32 -0.29 5.88
N ILE A 235 6.52 0.66 5.40
CA ILE A 235 5.56 0.42 4.32
C ILE A 235 6.25 0.62 2.97
N ARG A 236 6.27 -0.44 2.15
CA ARG A 236 6.83 -0.43 0.78
C ARG A 236 5.70 -0.50 -0.26
N THR A 237 5.72 0.39 -1.24
CA THR A 237 4.69 0.54 -2.30
C THR A 237 5.00 -0.29 -3.55
N ASP A 238 5.02 -1.61 -3.39
CA ASP A 238 5.13 -2.52 -4.53
C ASP A 238 3.81 -2.56 -5.32
N TYR A 239 3.77 -1.89 -6.49
CA TYR A 239 2.58 -1.81 -7.35
C TYR A 239 2.26 -3.12 -8.11
N SER A 240 2.96 -4.21 -7.82
CA SER A 240 2.76 -5.55 -8.40
C SER A 240 1.53 -6.27 -7.81
N THR A 241 0.35 -5.75 -8.15
CA THR A 241 -0.94 -6.47 -8.24
C THR A 241 -1.58 -7.01 -6.95
N THR A 242 -2.87 -6.68 -6.79
CA THR A 242 -3.88 -7.27 -5.87
C THR A 242 -3.79 -7.03 -4.36
N THR A 243 -4.96 -7.19 -3.73
CA THR A 243 -5.34 -7.02 -2.31
C THR A 243 -4.41 -7.68 -1.28
N ILE A 244 -3.52 -8.58 -1.70
CA ILE A 244 -2.49 -9.21 -0.86
C ILE A 244 -1.63 -8.14 -0.18
N THR A 245 -1.26 -7.05 -0.86
CA THR A 245 -0.42 -5.99 -0.29
C THR A 245 -1.09 -5.31 0.92
N GLN A 246 -2.41 -5.08 0.88
CA GLN A 246 -3.16 -4.52 2.02
C GLN A 246 -3.22 -5.48 3.20
N TYR A 247 -3.55 -6.76 2.96
CA TYR A 247 -3.56 -7.75 4.04
C TYR A 247 -2.16 -7.95 4.64
N LYS A 248 -1.12 -7.93 3.81
CA LYS A 248 0.27 -8.12 4.27
C LYS A 248 0.71 -6.98 5.17
N THR A 249 0.60 -5.72 4.74
CA THR A 249 0.98 -4.58 5.60
C THR A 249 0.07 -4.45 6.82
N GLN A 250 -1.23 -4.69 6.69
CA GLN A 250 -2.14 -4.62 7.84
C GLN A 250 -1.84 -5.70 8.89
N ILE A 251 -1.58 -6.94 8.50
CA ILE A 251 -1.18 -8.01 9.44
C ILE A 251 0.21 -7.71 10.04
N GLN A 252 1.18 -7.34 9.21
CA GLN A 252 2.57 -7.09 9.60
C GLN A 252 2.72 -5.90 10.56
N ILE A 253 1.82 -4.90 10.51
CA ILE A 253 1.87 -3.72 11.38
C ILE A 253 0.88 -3.82 12.57
N GLN A 254 -0.37 -4.28 12.36
CA GLN A 254 -1.36 -4.30 13.44
C GLN A 254 -1.11 -5.40 14.48
N HIS A 255 -0.59 -6.57 14.08
CA HIS A 255 -0.36 -7.66 15.03
C HIS A 255 0.76 -7.34 16.04
N PRO A 256 1.95 -6.82 15.63
CA PRO A 256 2.97 -6.42 16.59
C PRO A 256 2.53 -5.27 17.48
N LEU A 257 1.88 -4.22 16.93
CA LEU A 257 1.38 -3.10 17.74
C LEU A 257 0.36 -3.55 18.77
N LYS A 258 -0.58 -4.44 18.40
CA LYS A 258 -1.59 -4.96 19.34
C LYS A 258 -0.94 -5.77 20.46
N ASN A 259 0.08 -6.57 20.15
CA ASN A 259 0.82 -7.32 21.18
C ASN A 259 1.55 -6.36 22.13
N MET A 260 2.31 -5.39 21.61
CA MET A 260 3.01 -4.40 22.44
C MET A 260 2.06 -3.59 23.33
N MET A 261 0.83 -3.30 22.89
CA MET A 261 -0.19 -2.68 23.73
C MET A 261 -0.59 -3.58 24.91
N VAL A 262 -0.79 -4.88 24.68
CA VAL A 262 -1.09 -5.86 25.75
C VAL A 262 0.10 -6.02 26.70
N ASP A 263 1.32 -6.15 26.17
CA ASP A 263 2.54 -6.28 26.98
C ASP A 263 2.73 -5.08 27.94
N VAL A 264 2.41 -3.86 27.46
CA VAL A 264 2.43 -2.63 28.26
C VAL A 264 1.29 -2.56 29.29
N GLU A 265 0.09 -3.05 28.94
CA GLU A 265 -1.08 -3.05 29.82
C GLU A 265 -0.94 -4.10 30.96
N ASP A 266 -0.32 -5.24 30.67
CA ASP A 266 0.07 -6.27 31.66
C ASP A 266 1.19 -5.76 32.58
N GLU A 267 2.26 -5.13 32.05
CA GLU A 267 3.32 -4.55 32.88
C GLU A 267 2.81 -3.37 33.75
N TYR A 268 1.92 -2.53 33.22
CA TYR A 268 1.25 -1.49 34.00
C TYR A 268 0.42 -2.08 35.15
N SER A 269 -0.31 -3.17 34.88
CA SER A 269 -1.07 -3.90 35.91
C SER A 269 -0.15 -4.53 36.96
N ARG A 270 0.98 -5.13 36.54
CA ARG A 270 1.99 -5.70 37.45
C ARG A 270 2.62 -4.62 38.34
N LEU A 271 3.01 -3.48 37.77
CA LEU A 271 3.57 -2.34 38.51
C LEU A 271 2.55 -1.74 39.48
N THR A 272 1.27 -1.68 39.09
CA THR A 272 0.18 -1.21 39.96
C THR A 272 0.01 -2.13 41.19
N ASN A 273 0.03 -3.45 41.00
CA ASN A 273 -0.04 -4.41 42.11
C ASN A 273 1.19 -4.33 43.04
N VAL A 274 2.39 -4.15 42.49
CA VAL A 274 3.61 -3.93 43.28
C VAL A 274 3.55 -2.61 44.06
N LYS A 275 3.01 -1.53 43.45
CA LYS A 275 2.80 -0.24 44.12
C LYS A 275 1.89 -0.40 45.35
N VAL A 276 0.73 -1.04 45.20
CA VAL A 276 -0.22 -1.26 46.32
C VAL A 276 0.45 -2.05 47.44
N SER A 277 1.13 -3.16 47.13
CA SER A 277 1.84 -3.95 48.15
C SER A 277 2.95 -3.17 48.88
N LEU A 278 3.60 -2.20 48.22
CA LEU A 278 4.56 -1.30 48.85
C LEU A 278 3.88 -0.22 49.70
N GLU A 279 2.70 0.28 49.29
CA GLU A 279 1.88 1.19 50.08
C GLU A 279 1.38 0.51 51.38
N ASP A 280 0.86 -0.73 51.29
CA ASP A 280 0.50 -1.56 52.44
C ASP A 280 1.68 -1.76 53.42
N THR A 281 2.89 -1.94 52.87
CA THR A 281 4.12 -2.14 53.66
C THR A 281 4.56 -0.84 54.33
N VAL A 282 4.36 0.31 53.67
CA VAL A 282 4.64 1.64 54.23
C VAL A 282 3.65 2.00 55.33
N GLU A 283 2.36 1.67 55.18
CA GLU A 283 1.35 1.86 56.23
C GLU A 283 1.67 1.03 57.48
N GLN A 284 1.97 -0.26 57.33
CA GLN A 284 2.43 -1.13 58.43
C GLN A 284 3.69 -0.59 59.13
N ALA A 285 4.64 -0.03 58.37
CA ALA A 285 5.84 0.58 58.94
C ALA A 285 5.53 1.89 59.69
N GLN A 286 4.55 2.68 59.24
CA GLN A 286 4.09 3.88 59.94
C GLN A 286 3.35 3.54 61.24
N ASP A 287 2.50 2.51 61.25
CA ASP A 287 1.82 2.02 62.46
C ASP A 287 2.81 1.46 63.49
N PHE A 288 3.81 0.70 63.04
CA PHE A 288 4.88 0.20 63.91
C PHE A 288 5.73 1.35 64.50
N HIS A 289 6.04 2.36 63.69
CA HIS A 289 6.77 3.55 64.14
C HIS A 289 5.93 4.38 65.13
N SER A 290 4.65 4.61 64.85
CA SER A 290 3.68 5.26 65.75
C SER A 290 3.61 4.54 67.10
N THR A 291 3.43 3.21 67.07
CA THR A 291 3.41 2.36 68.26
C THR A 291 4.72 2.44 69.05
N SER A 292 5.87 2.38 68.36
CA SER A 292 7.19 2.50 68.99
C SER A 292 7.44 3.88 69.60
N CYS A 293 7.00 4.96 68.94
CA CYS A 293 7.07 6.31 69.49
C CYS A 293 6.19 6.46 70.74
N ASN A 294 4.97 5.94 70.73
CA ASN A 294 4.08 5.97 71.89
C ASN A 294 4.65 5.16 73.08
N TYR A 295 5.33 4.05 72.80
CA TYR A 295 6.03 3.24 73.81
C TYR A 295 7.30 3.93 74.36
N LEU A 296 8.07 4.61 73.52
CA LEU A 296 9.21 5.42 73.97
C LEU A 296 8.76 6.66 74.76
N LEU A 297 7.62 7.25 74.43
CA LEU A 297 6.99 8.33 75.21
C LEU A 297 6.59 7.86 76.63
N SER A 298 6.09 6.63 76.78
CA SER A 298 5.71 6.10 78.10
C SER A 298 6.91 5.60 78.93
N ILE A 299 7.96 5.04 78.31
CA ILE A 299 9.19 4.66 79.03
C ILE A 299 9.97 5.88 79.55
N ASN A 300 10.17 6.90 78.71
CA ASN A 300 11.12 7.98 79.00
C ASN A 300 10.61 9.02 80.03
N GLY A 301 9.58 8.70 80.80
CA GLY A 301 9.12 9.55 81.91
C GLY A 301 8.50 10.89 81.50
N PHE A 302 8.07 11.04 80.24
CA PHE A 302 7.47 12.29 79.73
C PHE A 302 6.15 12.69 80.41
N GLN A 303 5.63 11.87 81.35
CA GLN A 303 4.61 12.28 82.32
C GLN A 303 5.00 13.51 83.17
N PHE A 304 6.28 13.91 83.20
CA PHE A 304 6.77 15.12 83.86
C PHE A 304 7.04 16.33 82.93
N MET A 305 6.75 16.22 81.63
CA MET A 305 6.68 17.39 80.75
C MET A 305 5.22 17.77 80.53
N ASP A 306 4.94 19.08 80.47
CA ASP A 306 3.60 19.56 80.18
C ASP A 306 3.24 19.29 78.70
N GLY A 307 1.93 19.42 78.39
CA GLY A 307 1.46 19.22 77.01
C GLY A 307 2.15 20.14 76.00
N THR A 308 2.57 21.34 76.43
CA THR A 308 3.35 22.30 75.65
C THR A 308 4.71 21.72 75.25
N GLY A 309 5.47 21.16 76.20
CA GLY A 309 6.80 20.60 75.94
C GLY A 309 6.79 19.40 74.99
N ILE A 310 5.82 18.49 75.13
CA ILE A 310 5.66 17.35 74.20
C ILE A 310 5.27 17.84 72.80
N THR A 311 4.37 18.83 72.71
CA THR A 311 3.97 19.44 71.43
C THR A 311 5.16 20.08 70.73
N LEU A 312 5.95 20.91 71.44
CA LEU A 312 7.14 21.57 70.90
C LEU A 312 8.21 20.59 70.40
N PHE A 313 8.38 19.45 71.08
CA PHE A 313 9.32 18.41 70.63
C PHE A 313 8.85 17.74 69.33
N LEU A 314 7.58 17.34 69.25
CA LEU A 314 6.99 16.75 68.04
C LEU A 314 6.97 17.73 66.87
N GLU A 315 6.64 18.99 67.12
CA GLU A 315 6.64 20.07 66.13
C GLU A 315 8.05 20.35 65.61
N ARG A 316 9.06 20.37 66.48
CA ARG A 316 10.47 20.54 66.06
C ARG A 316 10.98 19.35 65.24
N CYS A 317 10.57 18.12 65.57
CA CYS A 317 10.90 16.94 64.77
C CYS A 317 10.25 17.01 63.38
N LYS A 318 8.96 17.37 63.29
CA LYS A 318 8.25 17.59 62.02
C LYS A 318 8.88 18.71 61.19
N SER A 319 9.24 19.82 61.83
CA SER A 319 9.86 20.98 61.19
C SER A 319 11.25 20.65 60.60
N ASN A 320 12.09 19.93 61.36
CA ASN A 320 13.39 19.45 60.86
C ASN A 320 13.23 18.51 59.64
N ALA A 321 12.27 17.57 59.69
CA ALA A 321 12.00 16.65 58.57
C ALA A 321 11.49 17.39 57.32
N ALA A 322 10.58 18.35 57.49
CA ALA A 322 10.10 19.20 56.40
C ALA A 322 11.23 20.06 55.80
N GLN A 323 12.10 20.62 56.65
CA GLN A 323 13.24 21.43 56.21
C GLN A 323 14.26 20.62 55.39
N PHE A 324 14.51 19.35 55.75
CA PHE A 324 15.33 18.44 54.95
C PHE A 324 14.70 18.16 53.57
N HIS A 325 13.40 17.86 53.51
CA HIS A 325 12.66 17.67 52.25
C HIS A 325 12.70 18.93 51.36
N VAL A 326 12.53 20.12 51.94
CA VAL A 326 12.59 21.40 51.20
C VAL A 326 14.00 21.63 50.62
N LEU A 327 15.06 21.35 51.38
CA LEU A 327 16.45 21.47 50.89
C LEU A 327 16.74 20.48 49.75
N GLN A 328 16.30 19.23 49.89
CA GLN A 328 16.46 18.21 48.84
C GLN A 328 15.69 18.60 47.57
N SER A 329 14.42 18.99 47.69
CA SER A 329 13.59 19.48 46.58
C SER A 329 14.20 20.70 45.89
N HIS A 330 14.73 21.66 46.65
CA HIS A 330 15.39 22.84 46.11
C HIS A 330 16.69 22.50 45.35
N SER A 331 17.46 21.51 45.82
CA SER A 331 18.66 21.02 45.11
C SER A 331 18.30 20.34 43.78
N PHE A 332 17.24 19.52 43.78
CA PHE A 332 16.73 18.85 42.58
C PHE A 332 16.18 19.86 41.55
N ARG A 333 15.40 20.86 42.01
CA ARG A 333 14.92 21.96 41.17
C ARG A 333 16.07 22.67 40.45
N LYS A 334 17.14 23.05 41.17
CA LYS A 334 18.31 23.70 40.55
C LYS A 334 19.04 22.82 39.54
N CYS A 335 19.06 21.51 39.75
CA CYS A 335 19.63 20.57 38.79
C CYS A 335 18.78 20.48 37.51
N LEU A 336 17.44 20.40 37.64
CA LEU A 336 16.51 20.44 36.51
C LEU A 336 16.61 21.76 35.74
N GLU A 337 16.59 22.91 36.44
CA GLU A 337 16.69 24.25 35.83
C GLU A 337 17.97 24.38 34.99
N LYS A 338 19.12 23.91 35.51
CA LYS A 338 20.37 23.90 34.75
C LYS A 338 20.28 23.00 33.51
N ASN A 339 19.79 21.77 33.66
CA ASN A 339 19.75 20.80 32.57
C ASN A 339 18.78 21.22 31.46
N VAL A 340 17.63 21.81 31.81
CA VAL A 340 16.68 22.39 30.86
C VAL A 340 17.30 23.58 30.13
N MET A 341 17.97 24.49 30.84
CA MET A 341 18.64 25.64 30.23
C MET A 341 19.74 25.21 29.25
N GLN A 342 20.56 24.22 29.62
CA GLN A 342 21.59 23.65 28.75
C GLN A 342 20.96 23.01 27.49
N GLY A 343 19.90 22.22 27.63
CA GLY A 343 19.19 21.62 26.49
C GLY A 343 18.57 22.68 25.56
N CYS A 344 18.06 23.79 26.10
CA CYS A 344 17.60 24.93 25.31
C CYS A 344 18.74 25.61 24.53
N GLU A 345 19.90 25.82 25.16
CA GLU A 345 21.07 26.38 24.47
C GLU A 345 21.60 25.45 23.36
N GLU A 346 21.60 24.14 23.59
CA GLU A 346 22.03 23.13 22.61
C GLU A 346 21.06 23.11 21.41
N ALA A 347 19.75 23.08 21.66
CA ALA A 347 18.73 23.19 20.62
C ALA A 347 18.79 24.53 19.84
N GLU A 348 19.13 25.64 20.49
CA GLU A 348 19.29 26.93 19.80
C GLU A 348 20.55 26.95 18.90
N LYS A 349 21.63 26.28 19.31
CA LYS A 349 22.85 26.09 18.49
C LYS A 349 22.55 25.20 17.28
N GLU A 350 21.84 24.09 17.47
CA GLU A 350 21.40 23.21 16.37
C GLU A 350 20.47 23.94 15.39
N LEU A 351 19.50 24.72 15.88
CA LEU A 351 18.60 25.51 15.04
C LEU A 351 19.38 26.52 14.17
N LYS A 352 20.36 27.23 14.74
CA LYS A 352 21.21 28.17 13.99
C LYS A 352 22.07 27.46 12.95
N ALA A 353 22.63 26.30 13.26
CA ALA A 353 23.39 25.50 12.30
C ALA A 353 22.51 25.00 11.14
N ALA A 354 21.30 24.52 11.43
CA ALA A 354 20.33 24.09 10.41
C ALA A 354 19.85 25.26 9.53
N GLN A 355 19.65 26.45 10.10
CA GLN A 355 19.32 27.67 9.35
C GLN A 355 20.46 28.10 8.40
N GLN A 356 21.71 28.00 8.84
CA GLN A 356 22.88 28.27 8.00
C GLN A 356 23.00 27.28 6.84
N GLN A 357 22.84 25.97 7.12
CA GLN A 357 22.84 24.93 6.07
C GLN A 357 21.70 25.13 5.06
N TYR A 358 20.50 25.46 5.53
CA TYR A 358 19.37 25.76 4.65
C TYR A 358 19.67 26.95 3.72
N HIS A 359 20.30 28.01 4.23
CA HIS A 359 20.63 29.17 3.40
C HIS A 359 21.67 28.83 2.32
N VAL A 360 22.70 28.05 2.63
CA VAL A 360 23.70 27.59 1.63
C VAL A 360 23.03 26.79 0.52
N VAL A 361 22.24 25.77 0.88
CA VAL A 361 21.54 24.91 -0.11
C VAL A 361 20.54 25.72 -0.95
N LEU A 362 19.91 26.76 -0.38
CA LEU A 362 19.02 27.66 -1.11
C LEU A 362 19.77 28.46 -2.19
N GLU A 363 20.93 29.04 -1.87
CA GLU A 363 21.74 29.78 -2.85
C GLU A 363 22.34 28.85 -3.93
N GLU A 364 22.83 27.67 -3.56
CA GLU A 364 23.29 26.64 -4.51
C GLU A 364 22.17 26.24 -5.48
N THR A 365 20.98 25.94 -4.94
CA THR A 365 19.79 25.60 -5.74
C THR A 365 19.36 26.74 -6.66
N ASN A 366 19.44 27.99 -6.21
CA ASN A 366 19.12 29.16 -7.03
C ASN A 366 20.10 29.33 -8.20
N GLU A 367 21.40 29.15 -7.96
CA GLU A 367 22.43 29.25 -8.99
C GLU A 367 22.36 28.10 -10.01
N GLU A 368 22.10 26.87 -9.57
CA GLU A 368 21.83 25.74 -10.48
C GLU A 368 20.62 26.03 -11.38
N ASN A 369 19.50 26.49 -10.82
CA ASN A 369 18.32 26.87 -11.60
C ASN A 369 18.61 28.00 -12.60
N ARG A 370 19.41 28.99 -12.20
CA ARG A 370 19.86 30.08 -13.08
C ARG A 370 20.69 29.56 -14.25
N MET A 371 21.59 28.61 -14.00
CA MET A 371 22.44 27.98 -15.02
C MET A 371 21.64 27.06 -15.96
N VAL A 372 20.69 26.27 -15.44
CA VAL A 372 19.77 25.46 -16.27
C VAL A 372 18.91 26.34 -17.17
N SER A 373 18.36 27.43 -16.63
CA SER A 373 17.56 28.40 -17.39
C SER A 373 18.37 29.07 -18.52
N LYS A 374 19.62 29.45 -18.24
CA LYS A 374 20.55 29.94 -19.26
C LYS A 374 20.80 28.90 -20.35
N ASN A 375 21.19 27.68 -19.98
CA ASN A 375 21.50 26.61 -20.93
C ASN A 375 20.30 26.28 -21.84
N LEU A 376 19.09 26.25 -21.30
CA LEU A 376 17.86 26.09 -22.06
C LEU A 376 17.64 27.25 -23.06
N THR A 377 17.88 28.49 -22.62
CA THR A 377 17.78 29.69 -23.46
C THR A 377 18.79 29.64 -24.63
N ASP A 378 20.03 29.25 -24.36
CA ASP A 378 21.09 29.14 -25.38
C ASP A 378 20.77 28.03 -26.41
N VAL A 379 20.25 26.88 -25.97
CA VAL A 379 19.80 25.79 -26.85
C VAL A 379 18.60 26.21 -27.72
N LEU A 380 17.60 26.89 -27.14
CA LEU A 380 16.43 27.38 -27.88
C LEU A 380 16.82 28.44 -28.92
N ASN A 381 17.73 29.35 -28.58
CA ASN A 381 18.28 30.33 -29.52
C ASN A 381 19.03 29.65 -30.68
N SER A 382 19.85 28.64 -30.38
CA SER A 382 20.56 27.86 -31.40
C SER A 382 19.59 27.13 -32.36
N ALA A 383 18.56 26.49 -31.81
CA ALA A 383 17.51 25.84 -32.60
C ALA A 383 16.72 26.83 -33.47
N ALA A 384 16.35 28.00 -32.94
CA ALA A 384 15.66 29.05 -33.69
C ALA A 384 16.52 29.60 -34.85
N ASN A 385 17.82 29.83 -34.59
CA ASN A 385 18.77 30.25 -35.63
C ASN A 385 18.91 29.20 -36.75
N HIS A 386 19.00 27.91 -36.39
CA HIS A 386 19.05 26.83 -37.37
C HIS A 386 17.75 26.72 -38.19
N LEU A 387 16.59 26.82 -37.55
CA LEU A 387 15.28 26.84 -38.24
C LEU A 387 15.18 28.01 -39.22
N CYS A 388 15.61 29.21 -38.83
CA CYS A 388 15.66 30.38 -39.72
C CYS A 388 16.61 30.17 -40.92
N ALA A 389 17.74 29.49 -40.74
CA ALA A 389 18.65 29.14 -41.83
C ALA A 389 18.02 28.11 -42.80
N VAL A 390 17.36 27.08 -42.28
CA VAL A 390 16.62 26.08 -43.07
C VAL A 390 15.46 26.72 -43.84
N GLU A 391 14.70 27.61 -43.20
CA GLU A 391 13.61 28.36 -43.84
C GLU A 391 14.12 29.21 -45.02
N LYS A 392 15.22 29.94 -44.83
CA LYS A 392 15.88 30.71 -45.91
C LYS A 392 16.29 29.80 -47.07
N HIS A 393 16.94 28.67 -46.77
CA HIS A 393 17.35 27.70 -47.78
C HIS A 393 16.16 27.13 -48.56
N CYS A 394 15.10 26.68 -47.88
CA CYS A 394 13.88 26.18 -48.53
C CYS A 394 13.22 27.24 -49.42
N ASN A 395 13.16 28.50 -48.98
CA ASN A 395 12.66 29.62 -49.78
C ASN A 395 13.54 29.91 -51.02
N GLU A 396 14.86 29.77 -50.92
CA GLU A 396 15.77 29.88 -52.08
C GLU A 396 15.57 28.74 -53.08
N GLN A 397 15.44 27.49 -52.62
CA GLN A 397 15.16 26.36 -53.49
C GLN A 397 13.80 26.50 -54.18
N LEU A 398 12.77 26.95 -53.45
CA LEU A 398 11.43 27.20 -54.03
C LEU A 398 11.47 28.31 -55.10
N LYS A 399 12.28 29.36 -54.92
CA LYS A 399 12.54 30.37 -55.98
C LYS A 399 13.26 29.76 -57.20
N ARG A 400 14.21 28.83 -57.00
CA ARG A 400 14.88 28.11 -58.10
C ARG A 400 13.91 27.20 -58.86
N PHE A 401 13.08 26.41 -58.17
CA PHE A 401 12.01 25.62 -58.78
C PHE A 401 10.98 26.48 -59.51
N GLY A 402 10.63 27.65 -58.99
CA GLY A 402 9.76 28.62 -59.67
C GLY A 402 10.32 29.10 -61.02
N LYS A 403 11.65 29.34 -61.10
CA LYS A 403 12.35 29.64 -62.36
C LYS A 403 12.38 28.43 -63.29
N MET A 404 12.77 27.25 -62.79
CA MET A 404 12.81 26.01 -63.58
C MET A 404 11.45 25.68 -64.21
N LYS A 405 10.37 25.77 -63.42
CA LYS A 405 8.99 25.57 -63.91
C LYS A 405 8.57 26.62 -64.94
N LYS A 406 9.19 27.81 -65.00
CA LYS A 406 8.95 28.77 -66.08
C LYS A 406 9.59 28.27 -67.38
N VAL A 407 10.88 27.91 -67.35
CA VAL A 407 11.61 27.38 -68.52
C VAL A 407 10.89 26.17 -69.12
N ILE A 408 10.52 25.18 -68.29
CA ILE A 408 9.79 23.99 -68.74
C ILE A 408 8.48 24.33 -69.48
N ARG A 409 7.75 25.38 -69.09
CA ARG A 409 6.52 25.80 -69.80
C ARG A 409 6.79 26.55 -71.11
N GLU A 410 7.98 27.12 -71.26
CA GLU A 410 8.44 27.76 -72.49
C GLU A 410 8.90 26.66 -73.47
N ASP A 411 9.68 25.69 -72.99
CA ASP A 411 10.04 24.47 -73.74
C ASP A 411 8.80 23.65 -74.18
N GLU A 412 7.81 23.46 -73.29
CA GLU A 412 6.53 22.78 -73.60
C GLU A 412 5.73 23.52 -74.71
N ALA A 413 5.78 24.86 -74.74
CA ALA A 413 5.08 25.65 -75.73
C ALA A 413 5.76 25.60 -77.10
N ASP A 414 7.10 25.66 -77.13
CA ASP A 414 7.88 25.57 -78.37
C ASP A 414 7.83 24.16 -78.96
N MET A 415 7.93 23.11 -78.13
CA MET A 415 7.72 21.71 -78.54
C MET A 415 6.32 21.50 -79.12
N LYS A 416 5.29 22.15 -78.56
CA LYS A 416 3.95 22.09 -79.13
C LYS A 416 3.88 22.77 -80.50
N GLN A 417 4.44 23.98 -80.66
CA GLN A 417 4.47 24.66 -81.97
C GLN A 417 5.18 23.82 -83.04
N GLN A 418 6.29 23.16 -82.70
CA GLN A 418 6.96 22.23 -83.61
C GLN A 418 6.10 21.01 -83.95
N THR A 419 5.39 20.45 -82.97
CA THR A 419 4.47 19.31 -83.18
C THR A 419 3.31 19.70 -84.09
N ASP A 420 2.64 20.82 -83.82
CA ASP A 420 1.55 21.36 -84.63
C ASP A 420 2.02 21.64 -86.08
N LEU A 421 3.26 22.13 -86.27
CA LEU A 421 3.86 22.36 -87.58
C LEU A 421 4.10 21.04 -88.35
N VAL A 422 4.69 20.03 -87.68
CA VAL A 422 4.93 18.70 -88.28
C VAL A 422 3.61 18.00 -88.62
N GLU A 423 2.60 18.08 -87.76
CA GLU A 423 1.28 17.49 -88.03
C GLU A 423 0.63 18.15 -89.27
N ASN A 424 0.77 19.46 -89.44
CA ASN A 424 0.29 20.17 -90.64
C ASN A 424 1.05 19.78 -91.92
N PHE A 425 2.38 19.55 -91.84
CA PHE A 425 3.12 18.98 -92.97
C PHE A 425 2.66 17.55 -93.30
N MET A 426 2.49 16.69 -92.30
CA MET A 426 2.00 15.31 -92.49
C MET A 426 0.58 15.29 -93.10
N LYS A 427 -0.33 16.15 -92.64
CA LYS A 427 -1.67 16.31 -93.23
C LYS A 427 -1.59 16.72 -94.71
N LYS A 428 -0.67 17.60 -95.07
CA LYS A 428 -0.47 18.08 -96.45
C LYS A 428 0.20 17.05 -97.36
N VAL A 429 1.07 16.19 -96.82
CA VAL A 429 1.64 15.04 -97.56
C VAL A 429 0.58 13.96 -97.77
N ASN A 430 -0.25 13.68 -96.75
CA ASN A 430 -1.33 12.70 -96.82
C ASN A 430 -2.58 13.19 -97.60
N SER A 431 -2.53 14.39 -98.19
CA SER A 431 -3.58 14.95 -99.06
C SER A 431 -3.11 15.09 -100.52
N ILE A 432 -2.10 14.33 -100.91
CA ILE A 432 -1.53 14.20 -102.27
C ILE A 432 -1.63 12.73 -102.67
#